data_AF-A0A7K3TGY6-F1
#
_entry.id   AF-A0A7K3TGY6-F1
#
_cell.length_a   1.000
_cell.length_b   1.000
_cell.length_c   1.000
_cell.angle_alpha   90.00
_cell.angle_beta   90.00
_cell.angle_gamma   90.00
#
_symmetry.space_group_name_H-M   'P 1'
#
loop_
_entity.id
_entity.type
_entity.pdbx_description
1 polymer ?
#
loop_
_entity_poly.entity_id
_entity_poly.type
_entity_poly.pdbx_seq_one_letter_code
_entity_poly.pdbx_strand_id
1 'polypeptide(L)'
;MRIFNRPGKEPSAARDPAAPWMVMSMLAPACAQIAMAVMMVLEGRWTFAIMLLPGLFGCVASFMVMRSRQSARQPGGPPGAGDGTRAGIDADAGGTAIPDLESVPWPTLMGLPQDASQWWRAVVHRWALARQRRDDGMPGIGGLGAHAGQPAPIGMGEHGPAVMDLATHGPHALVAGTTGSGKSVLLKQWCLALAVNYPPDMLAMVFLDFKGGATFRGLEALPHAVGCVSDLDLAHAVRALNAIEAELKRRERLVAEAGGAQIDDLPAPPPRLLVMVDEFNALKEQLPDAMDRLTRLASLGRSLGMNLVACTQHPMGQVSAAMKANIAVNLCMRVRDDLQSISMLGTKAAALIPSTSPGVGYRHDGDALEAFRCARPQDALGPVRAVSDAARFCGVRPAEPLFSEPLPEYLSGSHAAADGSGAIVGAWDDGVRLHPCAIGFDGGCVAVIGGAKRGKSTLIAGLAARLAQAGVPYATAPEQADASTRVVLVDDADELADPLGGDPRRKDFERLLADGSVTVVFALSSARRLGDASRVTMRIVLPSGDRTADLLAGAPADALDRAGGDATRIPGRAVVVARGRADPVQLCDR
;
A
#
# COMPACT_ATOMS: atom_id res chain seq x y z
N MET A 1 38.72 -80.90 6.33
CA MET A 1 39.67 -81.02 7.47
C MET A 1 39.91 -79.60 8.00
N ARG A 2 39.03 -79.07 8.87
CA ARG A 2 39.19 -78.90 10.33
C ARG A 2 40.57 -78.37 10.76
N ILE A 3 40.72 -77.10 11.14
CA ILE A 3 40.60 -76.45 12.49
C ILE A 3 42.01 -76.01 12.96
N PHE A 4 42.24 -74.73 13.26
CA PHE A 4 42.45 -74.27 14.65
C PHE A 4 42.46 -72.73 14.76
N ASN A 5 41.56 -72.27 15.62
CA ASN A 5 41.39 -70.91 16.10
C ASN A 5 42.14 -70.79 17.46
N ARG A 6 42.81 -69.66 17.71
CA ARG A 6 43.21 -69.25 19.08
C ARG A 6 43.11 -67.72 19.23
N PRO A 7 42.77 -67.23 20.45
CA PRO A 7 42.22 -65.89 20.66
C PRO A 7 43.26 -64.89 21.20
N GLY A 8 43.01 -63.59 21.03
CA GLY A 8 43.87 -62.55 21.60
C GLY A 8 43.25 -61.15 21.65
N LYS A 9 42.94 -60.74 22.89
CA LYS A 9 42.87 -59.38 23.47
C LYS A 9 41.74 -58.42 23.08
N GLU A 10 40.84 -58.23 24.04
CA GLU A 10 39.97 -57.05 24.17
C GLU A 10 40.79 -55.75 24.33
N PRO A 11 40.39 -54.63 23.73
CA PRO A 11 40.92 -53.31 24.05
C PRO A 11 40.15 -52.68 25.22
N SER A 12 40.91 -52.26 26.22
CA SER A 12 40.54 -51.40 27.35
C SER A 12 39.71 -50.18 26.92
N ALA A 13 38.56 -49.96 27.57
CA ALA A 13 37.71 -48.79 27.41
C ALA A 13 38.46 -47.48 27.72
N ALA A 14 38.65 -46.64 26.70
CA ALA A 14 39.11 -45.26 26.88
C ALA A 14 37.98 -44.43 27.51
N ARG A 15 38.25 -43.78 28.65
CA ARG A 15 37.35 -42.78 29.25
C ARG A 15 37.36 -41.52 28.38
N ASP A 16 36.16 -41.08 28.03
CA ASP A 16 35.88 -39.91 27.21
C ASP A 16 36.33 -38.60 27.92
N PRO A 17 37.29 -37.83 27.39
CA PRO A 17 37.86 -36.66 28.07
C PRO A 17 36.92 -35.42 28.07
N ALA A 18 35.77 -35.48 27.40
CA ALA A 18 34.83 -34.36 27.27
C ALA A 18 33.78 -34.25 28.39
N ALA A 19 33.58 -35.31 29.19
CA ALA A 19 32.57 -35.33 30.24
C ALA A 19 32.72 -34.26 31.36
N PRO A 20 33.93 -33.87 31.81
CA PRO A 20 34.08 -32.89 32.90
C PRO A 20 33.69 -31.47 32.46
N TRP A 21 34.03 -31.08 31.24
CA TRP A 21 33.81 -29.72 30.72
C TRP A 21 32.33 -29.42 30.46
N MET A 22 31.58 -30.43 30.03
CA MET A 22 30.14 -30.30 29.81
C MET A 22 29.40 -30.07 31.12
N VAL A 23 29.74 -30.78 32.20
CA VAL A 23 29.15 -30.58 33.54
C VAL A 23 29.53 -29.21 34.11
N MET A 24 30.76 -28.74 33.87
CA MET A 24 31.24 -27.47 34.40
C MET A 24 30.58 -26.24 33.74
N SER A 25 30.33 -26.29 32.42
CA SER A 25 29.58 -25.22 31.72
C SER A 25 28.11 -25.15 32.12
N MET A 26 27.50 -26.29 32.49
CA MET A 26 26.09 -26.39 32.87
C MET A 26 25.80 -25.86 34.28
N LEU A 27 26.79 -25.89 35.19
CA LEU A 27 26.65 -25.38 36.56
C LEU A 27 26.93 -23.88 36.68
N ALA A 28 27.56 -23.26 35.67
CA ALA A 28 27.95 -21.85 35.71
C ALA A 28 26.79 -20.86 35.96
N PRO A 29 25.59 -21.02 35.34
CA PRO A 29 24.47 -20.10 35.59
C PRO A 29 23.91 -20.22 37.02
N ALA A 30 23.85 -21.44 37.56
CA ALA A 30 23.37 -21.69 38.91
C ALA A 30 24.34 -21.12 39.95
N CYS A 31 25.65 -21.30 39.76
CA CYS A 31 26.69 -20.72 40.62
C CYS A 31 26.64 -19.18 40.63
N ALA A 32 26.43 -18.54 39.47
CA ALA A 32 26.31 -17.09 39.37
C ALA A 32 25.08 -16.55 40.09
N GLN A 33 23.94 -17.25 40.01
CA GLN A 33 22.72 -16.86 40.73
C GLN A 33 22.83 -17.04 42.25
N ILE A 34 23.50 -18.11 42.71
CA ILE A 34 23.77 -18.33 44.14
C ILE A 34 24.70 -17.23 44.66
N ALA A 35 25.76 -16.89 43.92
CA ALA A 35 26.68 -15.82 44.30
C ALA A 35 25.98 -14.45 44.43
N MET A 36 25.11 -14.11 43.47
CA MET A 36 24.29 -12.88 43.56
C MET A 36 23.31 -12.90 44.73
N ALA A 37 22.64 -14.04 44.98
CA ALA A 37 21.70 -14.15 46.11
C ALA A 37 22.43 -14.00 47.45
N VAL A 38 23.59 -14.62 47.61
CA VAL A 38 24.43 -14.49 48.82
C VAL A 38 24.92 -13.06 49.00
N MET A 39 25.36 -12.40 47.92
CA MET A 39 25.81 -11.01 48.00
C MET A 39 24.68 -10.07 48.40
N MET A 40 23.47 -10.23 47.84
CA MET A 40 22.30 -9.41 48.21
C MET A 40 21.84 -9.63 49.66
N VAL A 41 22.03 -10.85 50.17
CA VAL A 41 21.78 -11.19 51.58
C VAL A 41 22.79 -10.50 52.50
N LEU A 42 24.08 -10.50 52.13
CA LEU A 42 25.14 -9.82 52.88
C LEU A 42 24.94 -8.29 52.91
N GLU A 43 24.37 -7.71 51.86
CA GLU A 43 24.01 -6.29 51.78
C GLU A 43 22.70 -5.93 52.52
N GLY A 44 22.04 -6.88 53.18
CA GLY A 44 20.79 -6.65 53.90
C GLY A 44 19.55 -6.45 53.00
N ARG A 45 19.66 -6.76 51.71
CA ARG A 45 18.59 -6.59 50.70
C ARG A 45 17.83 -7.89 50.46
N TRP A 46 17.33 -8.49 51.54
CA TRP A 46 16.71 -9.83 51.54
C TRP A 46 15.48 -9.96 50.63
N THR A 47 14.71 -8.88 50.46
CA THR A 47 13.53 -8.87 49.57
C THR A 47 13.90 -9.06 48.10
N PHE A 48 15.06 -8.56 47.67
CA PHE A 48 15.56 -8.72 46.30
C PHE A 48 16.20 -10.09 46.08
N ALA A 49 16.81 -10.68 47.11
CA ALA A 49 17.33 -12.04 47.04
C ALA A 49 16.22 -13.08 46.79
N ILE A 50 15.01 -12.86 47.33
CA ILE A 50 13.84 -13.73 47.12
C ILE A 50 13.43 -13.75 45.63
N MET A 51 13.59 -12.65 44.89
CA MET A 51 13.28 -12.59 43.46
C MET A 51 14.18 -13.49 42.58
N LEU A 52 15.31 -13.96 43.10
CA LEU A 52 16.22 -14.87 42.39
C LEU A 52 15.82 -16.35 42.52
N LEU A 53 14.91 -16.70 43.45
CA LEU A 53 14.48 -18.08 43.69
C LEU A 53 13.84 -18.76 42.47
N PRO A 54 12.95 -18.12 41.69
CA PRO A 54 12.38 -18.74 40.49
C PRO A 54 13.43 -19.11 39.44
N GLY A 55 14.49 -18.31 39.31
CA GLY A 55 15.62 -18.59 38.40
C GLY A 55 16.39 -19.85 38.83
N LEU A 56 16.64 -19.99 40.13
CA LEU A 56 17.29 -21.16 40.71
C LEU A 56 16.47 -22.45 40.51
N PHE A 57 15.15 -22.38 40.72
CA PHE A 57 14.25 -23.51 40.44
C PHE A 57 14.25 -23.89 38.95
N GLY A 58 14.30 -22.90 38.06
CA GLY A 58 14.42 -23.12 36.61
C GLY A 58 15.70 -23.87 36.23
N CYS A 59 16.84 -23.52 36.81
CA CYS A 59 18.11 -24.21 36.58
C CYS A 59 18.09 -25.67 37.06
N VAL A 60 17.50 -25.94 38.23
CA VAL A 60 17.37 -27.30 38.78
C VAL A 60 16.41 -28.15 37.95
N ALA A 61 15.27 -27.60 37.53
CA ALA A 61 14.31 -28.29 36.67
C ALA A 61 14.92 -28.65 35.30
N SER A 62 15.67 -27.72 34.69
CA SER A 62 16.37 -27.95 33.42
C SER A 62 17.44 -29.06 33.55
N PHE A 63 18.15 -29.09 34.67
CA PHE A 63 19.11 -30.17 34.98
C PHE A 63 18.43 -31.54 35.15
N MET A 64 17.28 -31.60 35.83
CA MET A 64 16.53 -32.85 36.02
C MET A 64 15.95 -33.40 34.71
N VAL A 65 15.37 -32.54 33.86
CA VAL A 65 14.85 -32.92 32.54
C VAL A 65 15.96 -33.47 31.66
N MET A 66 17.14 -32.86 31.68
CA MET A 66 18.25 -33.28 30.85
C MET A 66 18.92 -34.57 31.34
N ARG A 67 18.98 -34.78 32.66
CA ARG A 67 19.45 -36.05 33.26
C ARG A 67 18.48 -37.21 32.96
N SER A 68 17.17 -36.93 32.93
CA SER A 68 16.16 -37.93 32.53
C SER A 68 16.32 -38.36 31.07
N ARG A 69 16.71 -37.45 30.17
CA ARG A 69 17.00 -37.73 28.75
C ARG A 69 18.28 -38.55 28.53
N GLN A 70 19.28 -38.44 29.42
CA GLN A 70 20.49 -39.27 29.34
C GLN A 70 20.28 -40.71 29.83
N SER A 71 19.32 -40.95 30.73
CA SER A 71 19.05 -42.30 31.26
C SER A 71 18.22 -43.18 30.32
N ALA A 72 17.66 -42.63 29.24
CA ALA A 72 16.74 -43.32 28.32
C ALA A 72 17.39 -43.83 27.02
N ARG A 73 18.72 -43.80 26.87
CA ARG A 73 19.43 -44.39 25.72
C ARG A 73 20.07 -45.74 26.09
N GLN A 74 19.33 -46.83 25.88
CA GLN A 74 19.89 -48.17 25.65
C GLN A 74 19.41 -48.67 24.27
N PRO A 75 20.26 -49.35 23.47
CA PRO A 75 19.88 -49.83 22.14
C PRO A 75 19.38 -51.28 22.17
N GLY A 76 18.21 -51.57 21.59
CA GLY A 76 17.79 -52.94 21.32
C GLY A 76 16.40 -53.13 20.69
N GLY A 77 16.36 -53.47 19.40
CA GLY A 77 15.48 -54.48 18.76
C GLY A 77 13.97 -54.20 18.52
N PRO A 78 13.38 -54.57 17.35
CA PRO A 78 11.97 -54.32 16.97
C PRO A 78 11.07 -55.57 17.20
N PRO A 79 9.77 -55.65 16.78
CA PRO A 79 8.74 -54.64 16.43
C PRO A 79 7.40 -54.83 17.20
N GLY A 80 6.45 -53.89 17.08
CA GLY A 80 5.06 -54.12 17.54
C GLY A 80 4.13 -52.92 17.35
N ALA A 81 3.04 -53.13 16.59
CA ALA A 81 2.01 -52.18 16.17
C ALA A 81 1.28 -51.43 17.32
N GLY A 82 0.79 -50.22 17.03
CA GLY A 82 -0.18 -49.52 17.90
C GLY A 82 -0.29 -48.02 17.66
N ASP A 83 -1.16 -47.66 16.72
CA ASP A 83 -1.95 -46.44 16.51
C ASP A 83 -1.83 -45.23 17.49
N GLY A 84 -1.75 -44.02 16.92
CA GLY A 84 -1.82 -42.76 17.66
C GLY A 84 -1.06 -41.57 17.05
N THR A 85 -1.27 -41.23 15.77
CA THR A 85 -0.55 -40.15 15.09
C THR A 85 -1.02 -38.75 15.51
N ARG A 86 -0.38 -38.18 16.54
CA ARG A 86 -0.14 -36.73 16.64
C ARG A 86 1.27 -36.49 16.11
N ALA A 87 1.38 -36.05 14.85
CA ALA A 87 2.66 -35.73 14.24
C ALA A 87 3.26 -34.46 14.89
N GLY A 88 4.15 -34.67 15.85
CA GLY A 88 5.17 -33.69 16.19
C GLY A 88 6.18 -33.64 15.05
N ILE A 89 6.45 -32.45 14.55
CA ILE A 89 7.49 -32.20 13.56
C ILE A 89 8.84 -32.40 14.26
N ASP A 90 9.42 -33.58 14.09
CA ASP A 90 10.83 -33.83 14.40
C ASP A 90 11.68 -33.12 13.36
N ALA A 91 12.33 -32.04 13.79
CA ALA A 91 13.33 -31.32 13.03
C ALA A 91 14.64 -32.13 12.96
N ASP A 92 14.67 -33.16 12.12
CA ASP A 92 15.92 -33.76 11.66
C ASP A 92 16.29 -33.13 10.32
N ALA A 93 17.07 -32.05 10.40
CA ALA A 93 17.60 -31.34 9.25
C ALA A 93 18.74 -32.14 8.59
N GLY A 94 18.37 -33.23 7.91
CA GLY A 94 19.17 -33.75 6.80
C GLY A 94 19.19 -32.69 5.70
N GLY A 95 20.38 -32.34 5.20
CA GLY A 95 20.55 -31.29 4.20
C GLY A 95 19.65 -31.51 2.98
N THR A 96 18.55 -30.76 2.90
CA THR A 96 17.68 -30.75 1.73
C THR A 96 18.45 -30.06 0.61
N ALA A 97 19.02 -30.86 -0.29
CA ALA A 97 19.42 -30.38 -1.60
C ALA A 97 18.22 -29.66 -2.23
N ILE A 98 18.44 -28.48 -2.80
CA ILE A 98 17.38 -27.77 -3.51
C ILE A 98 16.88 -28.70 -4.63
N PRO A 99 15.56 -28.91 -4.75
CA PRO A 99 15.01 -29.71 -5.83
C PRO A 99 15.45 -29.12 -7.17
N ASP A 100 15.79 -29.96 -8.15
CA ASP A 100 16.13 -29.49 -9.49
C ASP A 100 14.85 -29.02 -10.20
N LEU A 101 14.49 -27.76 -9.95
CA LEU A 101 13.27 -27.15 -10.44
C LEU A 101 13.53 -26.52 -11.81
N GLU A 102 12.68 -26.88 -12.78
CA GLU A 102 12.70 -26.29 -14.11
C GLU A 102 12.29 -24.80 -14.06
N SER A 103 12.91 -23.97 -14.92
CA SER A 103 12.42 -22.62 -15.18
C SER A 103 11.86 -22.52 -16.60
N VAL A 104 10.53 -22.42 -16.70
CA VAL A 104 9.82 -22.28 -17.97
C VAL A 104 9.63 -20.79 -18.33
N PRO A 105 9.39 -20.45 -19.60
CA PRO A 105 8.96 -19.10 -19.98
C PRO A 105 7.62 -18.78 -19.31
N TRP A 106 7.42 -17.54 -18.89
CA TRP A 106 6.16 -17.13 -18.24
C TRP A 106 4.90 -17.39 -19.09
N PRO A 107 4.88 -17.21 -20.44
CA PRO A 107 3.69 -17.51 -21.23
C PRO A 107 3.37 -19.01 -21.20
N THR A 108 4.39 -19.86 -21.16
CA THR A 108 4.23 -21.31 -21.01
C THR A 108 3.68 -21.66 -19.62
N LEU A 109 4.22 -21.05 -18.56
CA LEU A 109 3.69 -21.21 -17.18
C LEU A 109 2.21 -20.83 -17.12
N MET A 110 1.85 -19.72 -17.78
CA MET A 110 0.48 -19.26 -17.84
C MET A 110 -0.39 -20.11 -18.75
N GLY A 111 0.14 -20.95 -19.65
CA GLY A 111 -0.64 -21.66 -20.67
C GLY A 111 -1.17 -20.72 -21.76
N LEU A 112 -0.41 -19.70 -22.14
CA LEU A 112 -0.72 -18.78 -23.24
C LEU A 112 -0.24 -19.34 -24.59
N PRO A 113 -0.89 -18.96 -25.71
CA PRO A 113 -0.42 -19.29 -27.05
C PRO A 113 1.03 -18.85 -27.30
N GLN A 114 1.76 -19.58 -28.15
CA GLN A 114 3.14 -19.19 -28.51
C GLN A 114 3.17 -17.84 -29.26
N ASP A 115 2.15 -17.57 -30.07
CA ASP A 115 1.99 -16.29 -30.76
C ASP A 115 1.45 -15.21 -29.81
N ALA A 116 2.31 -14.25 -29.49
CA ALA A 116 1.99 -13.14 -28.58
C ALA A 116 0.83 -12.26 -29.06
N SER A 117 0.57 -12.18 -30.38
CA SER A 117 -0.56 -11.43 -30.92
C SER A 117 -1.92 -12.00 -30.52
N GLN A 118 -1.96 -13.24 -30.02
CA GLN A 118 -3.16 -13.94 -29.58
C GLN A 118 -3.35 -13.94 -28.07
N TRP A 119 -2.39 -13.41 -27.29
CA TRP A 119 -2.47 -13.40 -25.82
C TRP A 119 -3.72 -12.68 -25.31
N TRP A 120 -4.09 -11.55 -25.91
CA TRP A 120 -5.29 -10.80 -25.49
C TRP A 120 -6.58 -11.65 -25.62
N ARG A 121 -6.67 -12.53 -26.63
CA ARG A 121 -7.84 -13.43 -26.78
C ARG A 121 -7.89 -14.47 -25.65
N ALA A 122 -6.74 -15.00 -25.25
CA ALA A 122 -6.65 -15.90 -24.12
C ALA A 122 -7.03 -15.21 -22.80
N VAL A 123 -6.64 -13.94 -22.63
CA VAL A 123 -7.06 -13.11 -21.48
C VAL A 123 -8.57 -12.89 -21.48
N VAL A 124 -9.17 -12.48 -22.62
CA VAL A 124 -10.62 -12.32 -22.77
C VAL A 124 -11.37 -13.61 -22.39
N HIS A 125 -10.90 -14.76 -22.86
CA HIS A 125 -11.51 -16.05 -22.53
C HIS A 125 -11.45 -16.34 -21.02
N ARG A 126 -10.31 -16.08 -20.37
CA ARG A 126 -10.19 -16.24 -18.90
C ARG A 126 -11.11 -15.33 -18.13
N TRP A 127 -11.23 -14.07 -18.55
CA TRP A 127 -12.11 -13.11 -17.91
C TRP A 127 -13.59 -13.47 -18.06
N ALA A 128 -13.98 -14.00 -19.22
CA ALA A 128 -15.33 -14.51 -19.43
C ALA A 128 -15.63 -15.68 -18.47
N LEU A 129 -14.69 -16.63 -18.34
CA LEU A 129 -14.82 -17.74 -17.39
C LEU A 129 -14.85 -17.27 -15.93
N ALA A 130 -14.05 -16.26 -15.57
CA ALA A 130 -14.03 -15.69 -14.23
C ALA A 130 -15.39 -15.04 -13.88
N ARG A 131 -15.98 -14.28 -14.80
CA ARG A 131 -17.33 -13.70 -14.66
C ARG A 131 -18.40 -14.76 -14.52
N GLN A 132 -18.39 -15.76 -15.39
CA GLN A 132 -19.35 -16.85 -15.33
C GLN A 132 -19.32 -17.56 -13.96
N ARG A 133 -18.14 -17.87 -13.42
CA ARG A 133 -18.02 -18.51 -12.09
C ARG A 133 -18.56 -17.66 -10.96
N ARG A 134 -18.35 -16.34 -11.02
CA ARG A 134 -18.93 -15.40 -10.06
C ARG A 134 -20.46 -15.43 -10.13
N ASP A 135 -21.01 -15.35 -11.33
CA ASP A 135 -22.46 -15.29 -11.55
C ASP A 135 -23.14 -16.61 -11.14
N ASP A 136 -22.46 -17.75 -11.32
CA ASP A 136 -22.92 -19.07 -10.91
C ASP A 136 -22.81 -19.31 -9.38
N GLY A 137 -22.26 -18.37 -8.61
CA GLY A 137 -22.06 -18.51 -7.16
C GLY A 137 -21.13 -19.67 -6.79
N MET A 138 -20.31 -20.15 -7.74
CA MET A 138 -19.47 -21.32 -7.54
C MET A 138 -18.26 -20.97 -6.68
N PRO A 139 -17.87 -21.86 -5.72
CA PRO A 139 -16.63 -21.71 -5.00
C PRO A 139 -15.46 -21.65 -5.99
N GLY A 140 -14.72 -20.55 -5.94
CA GLY A 140 -13.58 -20.35 -6.81
C GLY A 140 -12.46 -21.34 -6.53
N ILE A 141 -12.03 -22.11 -7.53
CA ILE A 141 -10.76 -22.85 -7.46
C ILE A 141 -9.64 -21.89 -7.86
N GLY A 142 -9.22 -21.01 -6.95
CA GLY A 142 -7.92 -20.35 -7.04
C GLY A 142 -7.92 -18.86 -7.39
N GLY A 143 -7.77 -17.97 -6.42
CA GLY A 143 -7.01 -16.73 -6.64
C GLY A 143 -7.69 -15.39 -6.36
N LEU A 144 -8.47 -15.27 -5.27
CA LEU A 144 -8.94 -14.07 -4.52
C LEU A 144 -10.46 -14.05 -4.25
N GLY A 145 -10.92 -14.72 -3.18
CA GLY A 145 -12.31 -14.74 -2.69
C GLY A 145 -13.07 -16.05 -2.93
N ALA A 146 -14.23 -16.19 -2.28
CA ALA A 146 -15.07 -17.40 -2.36
C ALA A 146 -15.55 -17.73 -3.78
N HIS A 147 -15.35 -16.85 -4.77
CA HIS A 147 -15.79 -17.04 -6.17
C HIS A 147 -14.68 -16.86 -7.23
N ALA A 148 -13.40 -16.97 -6.86
CA ALA A 148 -12.28 -16.65 -7.73
C ALA A 148 -11.85 -17.73 -8.75
N GLY A 149 -11.44 -17.28 -9.94
CA GLY A 149 -10.99 -17.98 -11.17
C GLY A 149 -9.89 -19.05 -11.02
N GLN A 150 -8.90 -19.11 -11.92
CA GLN A 150 -7.78 -20.08 -11.83
C GLN A 150 -6.67 -19.55 -10.92
N PRO A 151 -6.00 -20.40 -10.11
CA PRO A 151 -4.99 -19.95 -9.17
C PRO A 151 -3.81 -19.34 -9.92
N ALA A 152 -3.23 -18.26 -9.40
CA ALA A 152 -2.17 -17.52 -10.08
C ALA A 152 -0.84 -18.27 -9.92
N PRO A 153 -0.26 -18.82 -11.01
CA PRO A 153 1.02 -19.51 -10.91
C PRO A 153 2.13 -18.50 -10.63
N ILE A 154 3.00 -18.84 -9.68
CA ILE A 154 4.18 -18.05 -9.30
C ILE A 154 5.50 -18.67 -9.80
N GLY A 155 5.44 -19.92 -10.26
CA GLY A 155 6.61 -20.64 -10.74
C GLY A 155 6.32 -22.12 -11.00
N MET A 156 7.37 -22.92 -11.12
CA MET A 156 7.30 -24.37 -11.16
C MET A 156 7.76 -24.94 -9.82
N GLY A 157 6.96 -25.83 -9.23
CA GLY A 157 7.34 -26.68 -8.11
C GLY A 157 7.61 -28.11 -8.58
N GLU A 158 7.82 -29.02 -7.62
CA GLU A 158 8.14 -30.43 -7.91
C GLU A 158 7.04 -31.18 -8.66
N HIS A 159 5.78 -30.77 -8.47
CA HIS A 159 4.59 -31.46 -9.00
C HIS A 159 3.90 -30.69 -10.13
N GLY A 160 4.57 -29.69 -10.72
CA GLY A 160 4.02 -28.83 -11.77
C GLY A 160 3.98 -27.36 -11.36
N PRO A 161 3.09 -26.54 -11.95
CA PRO A 161 2.98 -25.12 -11.60
C PRO A 161 2.74 -24.91 -10.10
N ALA A 162 3.65 -24.21 -9.43
CA ALA A 162 3.48 -23.74 -8.07
C ALA A 162 2.55 -22.53 -8.11
N VAL A 163 1.47 -22.58 -7.32
CA VAL A 163 0.41 -21.58 -7.36
C VAL A 163 0.31 -20.80 -6.07
N MET A 164 -0.06 -19.53 -6.19
CA MET A 164 -0.39 -18.69 -5.05
C MET A 164 -1.83 -18.22 -5.13
N ASP A 165 -2.59 -18.62 -4.13
CA ASP A 165 -3.97 -18.19 -3.92
C ASP A 165 -4.15 -17.53 -2.55
N LEU A 166 -4.45 -16.24 -2.53
CA LEU A 166 -4.71 -15.48 -1.30
C LEU A 166 -6.14 -15.68 -0.76
N ALA A 167 -7.03 -16.33 -1.51
CA ALA A 167 -8.35 -16.73 -1.02
C ALA A 167 -8.24 -17.90 -0.05
N THR A 168 -7.50 -18.94 -0.47
CA THR A 168 -7.42 -20.22 0.24
C THR A 168 -6.27 -20.27 1.23
N HIS A 169 -5.08 -19.79 0.86
CA HIS A 169 -3.90 -19.87 1.73
C HIS A 169 -3.86 -18.76 2.78
N GLY A 170 -4.57 -17.66 2.54
CA GLY A 170 -4.66 -16.55 3.48
C GLY A 170 -4.62 -15.19 2.79
N PRO A 171 -5.35 -14.20 3.33
CA PRO A 171 -5.61 -12.91 2.67
C PRO A 171 -4.37 -12.02 2.51
N HIS A 172 -3.30 -12.30 3.24
CA HIS A 172 -2.10 -11.48 3.24
C HIS A 172 -0.87 -12.36 3.09
N ALA A 173 0.17 -11.82 2.47
CA ALA A 173 1.43 -12.52 2.27
C ALA A 173 2.64 -11.65 2.67
N LEU A 174 3.67 -12.30 3.22
CA LEU A 174 4.98 -11.72 3.46
C LEU A 174 5.98 -12.33 2.48
N VAL A 175 6.70 -11.47 1.77
CA VAL A 175 7.70 -11.87 0.77
C VAL A 175 9.08 -11.42 1.23
N ALA A 176 9.98 -12.35 1.47
CA ALA A 176 11.36 -12.07 1.84
C ALA A 176 12.34 -12.49 0.75
N GLY A 177 13.39 -11.70 0.54
CA GLY A 177 14.47 -12.07 -0.36
C GLY A 177 15.52 -10.98 -0.49
N THR A 178 16.80 -11.37 -0.43
CA THR A 178 17.93 -10.45 -0.60
C THR A 178 18.04 -9.94 -2.04
N THR A 179 18.82 -8.88 -2.26
CA THR A 179 19.12 -8.38 -3.61
C THR A 179 19.66 -9.50 -4.50
N GLY A 180 19.15 -9.56 -5.74
CA GLY A 180 19.50 -10.60 -6.70
C GLY A 180 18.92 -11.99 -6.39
N SER A 181 18.04 -12.14 -5.40
CA SER A 181 17.32 -13.41 -5.15
C SER A 181 16.22 -13.70 -6.18
N GLY A 182 15.72 -12.67 -6.87
CA GLY A 182 14.60 -12.77 -7.81
C GLY A 182 13.28 -12.18 -7.30
N LYS A 183 13.25 -11.54 -6.13
CA LYS A 183 12.03 -10.97 -5.51
C LYS A 183 11.22 -10.10 -6.46
N SER A 184 11.86 -9.14 -7.13
CA SER A 184 11.15 -8.25 -8.05
C SER A 184 10.58 -8.99 -9.28
N VAL A 185 11.23 -10.07 -9.73
CA VAL A 185 10.72 -10.92 -10.83
C VAL A 185 9.48 -11.67 -10.37
N LEU A 186 9.53 -12.28 -9.19
CA LEU A 186 8.39 -12.96 -8.56
C LEU A 186 7.18 -12.01 -8.44
N LEU A 187 7.40 -10.81 -7.89
CA LEU A 187 6.32 -9.82 -7.69
C LEU A 187 5.69 -9.41 -9.03
N LYS A 188 6.51 -9.08 -10.05
CA LYS A 188 6.01 -8.76 -11.40
C LYS A 188 5.19 -9.90 -11.99
N GLN A 189 5.73 -11.12 -11.96
CA GLN A 189 5.09 -12.29 -12.54
C GLN A 189 3.77 -12.63 -11.84
N TRP A 190 3.72 -12.47 -10.51
CA TRP A 190 2.50 -12.70 -9.74
C TRP A 190 1.43 -11.66 -10.08
N CYS A 191 1.77 -10.37 -10.16
CA CYS A 191 0.83 -9.33 -10.59
C CYS A 191 0.28 -9.59 -12.00
N LEU A 192 1.16 -9.95 -12.94
CA LEU A 192 0.75 -10.27 -14.31
C LEU A 192 -0.13 -11.52 -14.38
N ALA A 193 0.20 -12.56 -13.60
CA ALA A 193 -0.61 -13.78 -13.55
C ALA A 193 -2.03 -13.48 -13.06
N LEU A 194 -2.15 -12.63 -12.03
CA LEU A 194 -3.43 -12.15 -11.54
C LEU A 194 -4.16 -11.31 -12.60
N ALA A 195 -3.50 -10.35 -13.24
CA ALA A 195 -4.12 -9.50 -14.25
C ALA A 195 -4.63 -10.28 -15.49
N VAL A 196 -3.95 -11.36 -15.87
CA VAL A 196 -4.38 -12.26 -16.95
C VAL A 196 -5.59 -13.10 -16.55
N ASN A 197 -5.67 -13.53 -15.29
CA ASN A 197 -6.75 -14.40 -14.82
C ASN A 197 -8.01 -13.62 -14.40
N TYR A 198 -7.86 -12.36 -13.96
CA TYR A 198 -8.93 -11.56 -13.37
C TYR A 198 -9.14 -10.26 -14.15
N PRO A 199 -10.38 -9.89 -14.48
CA PRO A 199 -10.66 -8.60 -15.09
C PRO A 199 -10.60 -7.44 -14.06
N PRO A 200 -10.40 -6.18 -14.49
CA PRO A 200 -10.30 -5.01 -13.60
C PRO A 200 -11.55 -4.70 -12.75
N ASP A 201 -12.72 -5.17 -13.18
CA ASP A 201 -13.97 -5.10 -12.41
C ASP A 201 -14.04 -6.13 -11.27
N MET A 202 -13.09 -7.07 -11.21
CA MET A 202 -12.93 -8.04 -10.11
C MET A 202 -11.67 -7.79 -9.28
N LEU A 203 -10.64 -7.20 -9.87
CA LEU A 203 -9.35 -6.99 -9.21
C LEU A 203 -8.78 -5.60 -9.51
N ALA A 204 -8.44 -4.88 -8.45
CA ALA A 204 -7.67 -3.64 -8.48
C ALA A 204 -6.34 -3.83 -7.73
N MET A 205 -5.30 -3.11 -8.14
CA MET A 205 -3.95 -3.20 -7.57
C MET A 205 -3.41 -1.82 -7.21
N VAL A 206 -2.78 -1.73 -6.05
CA VAL A 206 -1.99 -0.56 -5.62
C VAL A 206 -0.55 -1.01 -5.41
N PHE A 207 0.39 -0.26 -5.98
CA PHE A 207 1.82 -0.53 -5.88
C PHE A 207 2.50 0.57 -5.08
N LEU A 208 3.23 0.20 -4.03
CA LEU A 208 4.06 1.12 -3.25
C LEU A 208 5.52 0.61 -3.27
N ASP A 209 6.44 1.36 -3.87
CA ASP A 209 7.88 1.01 -3.98
C ASP A 209 8.75 1.98 -3.17
N PHE A 210 9.17 1.56 -1.98
CA PHE A 210 9.92 2.40 -1.03
C PHE A 210 11.45 2.23 -1.13
N LYS A 211 12.06 2.32 -2.33
CA LYS A 211 13.52 2.53 -2.45
C LYS A 211 14.01 2.97 -3.85
N GLY A 212 13.14 3.55 -4.66
CA GLY A 212 13.43 3.77 -6.08
C GLY A 212 13.62 2.47 -6.85
N GLY A 213 12.94 1.40 -6.41
CA GLY A 213 12.85 0.17 -7.17
C GLY A 213 12.08 0.42 -8.46
N ALA A 214 12.50 -0.27 -9.52
CA ALA A 214 11.68 -0.45 -10.73
C ALA A 214 10.88 -1.75 -10.62
N THR A 215 10.52 -2.19 -9.41
CA THR A 215 9.86 -3.47 -9.18
C THR A 215 8.47 -3.47 -9.78
N PHE A 216 7.74 -2.38 -9.70
CA PHE A 216 6.41 -2.29 -10.31
C PHE A 216 6.38 -1.50 -11.62
N ARG A 217 7.53 -0.95 -12.04
CA ARG A 217 7.65 -0.21 -13.31
C ARG A 217 7.15 -1.04 -14.50
N GLY A 218 6.29 -0.42 -15.30
CA GLY A 218 5.59 -1.03 -16.43
C GLY A 218 4.26 -1.69 -16.05
N LEU A 219 4.02 -1.99 -14.76
CA LEU A 219 2.73 -2.50 -14.29
C LEU A 219 1.73 -1.37 -14.01
N GLU A 220 2.19 -0.12 -13.87
CA GLU A 220 1.30 1.05 -13.76
C GLU A 220 0.38 1.23 -14.98
N ALA A 221 0.74 0.66 -16.14
CA ALA A 221 -0.07 0.69 -17.36
C ALA A 221 -1.15 -0.40 -17.40
N LEU A 222 -1.22 -1.30 -16.41
CA LEU A 222 -2.30 -2.26 -16.31
C LEU A 222 -3.62 -1.53 -16.02
N PRO A 223 -4.75 -1.94 -16.64
CA PRO A 223 -6.07 -1.39 -16.34
C PRO A 223 -6.52 -1.70 -14.90
N HIS A 224 -5.86 -2.64 -14.21
CA HIS A 224 -6.05 -2.97 -12.80
C HIS A 224 -5.36 -2.00 -11.84
N ALA A 225 -4.35 -1.25 -12.31
CA ALA A 225 -3.56 -0.38 -11.46
C ALA A 225 -4.39 0.87 -11.09
N VAL A 226 -4.77 0.98 -9.82
CA VAL A 226 -5.55 2.12 -9.29
C VAL A 226 -4.68 3.07 -8.46
N GLY A 227 -3.38 2.82 -8.38
CA GLY A 227 -2.45 3.71 -7.71
C GLY A 227 -1.03 3.15 -7.71
N CYS A 228 -0.05 4.01 -7.96
CA CYS A 228 1.37 3.64 -7.92
C CYS A 228 2.16 4.76 -7.24
N VAL A 229 2.97 4.41 -6.25
CA VAL A 229 3.93 5.31 -5.61
C VAL A 229 5.33 4.75 -5.86
N SER A 230 6.14 5.48 -6.60
CA SER A 230 7.57 5.21 -6.82
C SER A 230 8.43 6.31 -6.19
N ASP A 231 9.72 6.03 -5.99
CA ASP A 231 10.76 7.04 -5.73
C ASP A 231 10.66 7.85 -4.43
N LEU A 232 10.10 7.28 -3.35
CA LEU A 232 10.19 7.86 -2.00
C LEU A 232 9.58 9.27 -1.82
N ASP A 233 8.62 9.68 -2.65
CA ASP A 233 7.79 10.84 -2.31
C ASP A 233 6.92 10.48 -1.09
N LEU A 234 7.37 10.94 0.07
CA LEU A 234 6.72 10.70 1.36
C LEU A 234 5.28 11.27 1.37
N ALA A 235 5.06 12.43 0.73
CA ALA A 235 3.74 13.04 0.68
C ALA A 235 2.78 12.19 -0.18
N HIS A 236 3.27 11.66 -1.30
CA HIS A 236 2.50 10.74 -2.13
C HIS A 236 2.24 9.39 -1.44
N ALA A 237 3.23 8.86 -0.70
CA ALA A 237 3.06 7.65 0.11
C ALA A 237 2.01 7.82 1.22
N VAL A 238 2.04 8.92 1.97
CA VAL A 238 1.05 9.25 3.00
C VAL A 238 -0.35 9.35 2.38
N ARG A 239 -0.46 10.02 1.23
CA ARG A 239 -1.70 10.10 0.45
C ARG A 239 -2.24 8.72 0.08
N ALA A 240 -1.39 7.85 -0.46
CA ALA A 240 -1.79 6.49 -0.83
C ALA A 240 -2.30 5.68 0.38
N LEU A 241 -1.62 5.80 1.53
CA LEU A 241 -2.03 5.15 2.78
C LEU A 241 -3.36 5.69 3.32
N ASN A 242 -3.57 7.02 3.25
CA ASN A 242 -4.86 7.64 3.57
C ASN A 242 -5.97 7.09 2.66
N ALA A 243 -5.70 6.93 1.38
CA ALA A 243 -6.64 6.38 0.40
C ALA A 243 -7.03 4.93 0.71
N ILE A 244 -6.05 4.09 1.03
CA ILE A 244 -6.25 2.70 1.41
C ILE A 244 -7.10 2.61 2.69
N GLU A 245 -6.85 3.46 3.69
CA GLU A 245 -7.65 3.50 4.91
C GLU A 245 -9.08 3.99 4.67
N ALA A 246 -9.25 5.03 3.83
CA ALA A 246 -10.57 5.52 3.45
C ALA A 246 -11.38 4.43 2.71
N GLU A 247 -10.72 3.67 1.83
CA GLU A 247 -11.33 2.55 1.13
C GLU A 247 -11.72 1.41 2.07
N LEU A 248 -10.88 1.10 3.06
CA LEU A 248 -11.21 0.15 4.12
C LEU A 248 -12.50 0.56 4.84
N LYS A 249 -12.59 1.83 5.28
CA LYS A 249 -13.79 2.38 5.94
C LYS A 249 -15.02 2.39 5.03
N ARG A 250 -14.85 2.71 3.73
CA ARG A 250 -15.93 2.67 2.74
C ARG A 250 -16.50 1.27 2.63
N ARG A 251 -15.64 0.25 2.54
CA ARG A 251 -16.06 -1.15 2.44
C ARG A 251 -16.74 -1.64 3.73
N GLU A 252 -16.21 -1.29 4.90
CA GLU A 252 -16.88 -1.57 6.19
C GLU A 252 -18.32 -1.05 6.20
N ARG A 253 -18.49 0.20 5.77
CA ARG A 253 -19.81 0.84 5.68
C ARG A 253 -20.74 0.13 4.70
N LEU A 254 -20.26 -0.22 3.51
CA LEU A 254 -21.07 -0.92 2.50
C LEU A 254 -21.58 -2.27 3.02
N VAL A 255 -20.70 -3.07 3.64
CA VAL A 255 -21.06 -4.37 4.21
C VAL A 255 -22.08 -4.20 5.34
N ALA A 256 -21.86 -3.23 6.23
CA ALA A 256 -22.78 -2.93 7.32
C ALA A 256 -24.16 -2.45 6.84
N GLU A 257 -24.21 -1.58 5.83
CA GLU A 257 -25.46 -1.09 5.23
C GLU A 257 -26.25 -2.20 4.53
N ALA A 258 -25.57 -3.22 3.99
CA ALA A 258 -26.20 -4.41 3.42
C ALA A 258 -26.59 -5.46 4.47
N GLY A 259 -26.23 -5.27 5.75
CA GLY A 259 -26.43 -6.27 6.81
C GLY A 259 -25.61 -7.56 6.63
N GLY A 260 -24.58 -7.52 5.78
CA GLY A 260 -23.68 -8.64 5.51
C GLY A 260 -22.54 -8.75 6.52
N ALA A 261 -21.78 -9.85 6.43
CA ALA A 261 -20.56 -10.05 7.21
C ALA A 261 -19.30 -9.89 6.36
N GLN A 262 -19.42 -10.06 5.04
CA GLN A 262 -18.31 -9.98 4.09
C GLN A 262 -18.66 -9.14 2.86
N ILE A 263 -17.64 -8.63 2.19
CA ILE A 263 -17.78 -7.85 0.95
C ILE A 263 -18.46 -8.67 -0.15
N ASP A 264 -18.24 -9.98 -0.15
CA ASP A 264 -18.78 -10.90 -1.14
C ASP A 264 -20.32 -11.08 -0.96
N ASP A 265 -20.88 -10.68 0.19
CA ASP A 265 -22.34 -10.69 0.45
C ASP A 265 -23.08 -9.54 -0.27
N LEU A 266 -22.34 -8.58 -0.84
CA LEU A 266 -22.94 -7.46 -1.56
C LEU A 266 -23.52 -7.92 -2.90
N PRO A 267 -24.66 -7.36 -3.37
CA PRO A 267 -25.18 -7.65 -4.71
C PRO A 267 -24.20 -7.26 -5.83
N ALA A 268 -23.44 -6.19 -5.62
CA ALA A 268 -22.43 -5.68 -6.53
C ALA A 268 -21.17 -5.33 -5.73
N PRO A 269 -20.35 -6.33 -5.35
CA PRO A 269 -19.14 -6.08 -4.58
C PRO A 269 -18.17 -5.23 -5.42
N PRO A 270 -17.47 -4.26 -4.81
CA PRO A 270 -16.36 -3.60 -5.47
C PRO A 270 -15.25 -4.61 -5.80
N PRO A 271 -14.38 -4.31 -6.80
CA PRO A 271 -13.22 -5.13 -7.10
C PRO A 271 -12.38 -5.39 -5.84
N ARG A 272 -11.83 -6.59 -5.70
CA ARG A 272 -10.88 -6.87 -4.62
C ARG A 272 -9.64 -6.01 -4.79
N LEU A 273 -9.09 -5.51 -3.68
CA LEU A 273 -7.95 -4.61 -3.72
C LEU A 273 -6.69 -5.31 -3.23
N LEU A 274 -5.70 -5.46 -4.10
CA LEU A 274 -4.39 -5.97 -3.75
C LEU A 274 -3.42 -4.81 -3.53
N VAL A 275 -2.95 -4.65 -2.29
CA VAL A 275 -1.93 -3.67 -1.92
C VAL A 275 -0.57 -4.36 -1.88
N MET A 276 0.30 -4.02 -2.82
CA MET A 276 1.67 -4.52 -2.93
C MET A 276 2.64 -3.48 -2.39
N VAL A 277 3.34 -3.80 -1.31
CA VAL A 277 4.36 -2.93 -0.72
C VAL A 277 5.72 -3.55 -0.91
N ASP A 278 6.55 -2.97 -1.79
CA ASP A 278 7.95 -3.32 -1.88
C ASP A 278 8.80 -2.52 -0.90
N GLU A 279 9.77 -3.21 -0.32
CA GLU A 279 10.68 -2.71 0.70
C GLU A 279 9.97 -2.10 1.94
N PHE A 280 9.08 -2.89 2.53
CA PHE A 280 8.28 -2.59 3.71
C PHE A 280 9.09 -2.04 4.91
N ASN A 281 10.37 -2.37 5.01
CA ASN A 281 11.25 -1.76 6.01
C ASN A 281 11.34 -0.24 5.90
N ALA A 282 11.56 0.24 4.67
CA ALA A 282 11.75 1.66 4.42
C ALA A 282 10.47 2.43 4.72
N LEU A 283 9.31 1.84 4.41
CA LEU A 283 8.02 2.39 4.84
C LEU A 283 7.94 2.53 6.36
N LYS A 284 8.32 1.51 7.14
CA LYS A 284 8.30 1.57 8.61
C LYS A 284 9.24 2.64 9.17
N GLU A 285 10.44 2.77 8.59
CA GLU A 285 11.44 3.75 9.02
C GLU A 285 10.99 5.19 8.72
N GLN A 286 10.36 5.43 7.57
CA GLN A 286 9.96 6.75 7.12
C GLN A 286 8.56 7.19 7.59
N LEU A 287 7.64 6.23 7.74
CA LEU A 287 6.26 6.44 8.17
C LEU A 287 5.86 5.44 9.28
N PRO A 288 6.39 5.59 10.51
CA PRO A 288 6.03 4.71 11.63
C PRO A 288 4.51 4.64 11.88
N ASP A 289 3.80 5.77 11.77
CA ASP A 289 2.35 5.87 11.98
C ASP A 289 1.53 5.08 10.94
N ALA A 290 2.11 4.77 9.77
CA ALA A 290 1.44 3.95 8.76
C ALA A 290 1.28 2.48 9.20
N MET A 291 2.11 2.02 10.13
CA MET A 291 2.13 0.62 10.56
C MET A 291 0.83 0.20 11.23
N ASP A 292 0.23 1.08 12.02
CA ASP A 292 -1.06 0.81 12.67
C ASP A 292 -2.19 0.68 11.64
N ARG A 293 -2.16 1.52 10.60
CA ARG A 293 -3.14 1.48 9.50
C ARG A 293 -3.02 0.20 8.69
N LEU A 294 -1.80 -0.23 8.36
CA LEU A 294 -1.58 -1.49 7.65
C LEU A 294 -1.88 -2.71 8.53
N THR A 295 -1.63 -2.63 9.85
CA THR A 295 -2.03 -3.70 10.78
C THR A 295 -3.55 -3.83 10.84
N ARG A 296 -4.28 -2.71 10.87
CA ARG A 296 -5.75 -2.69 10.77
C ARG A 296 -6.23 -3.29 9.45
N LEU A 297 -5.59 -2.95 8.33
CA LEU A 297 -5.85 -3.56 7.03
C LEU A 297 -5.66 -5.08 7.07
N ALA A 298 -4.59 -5.58 7.68
CA ALA A 298 -4.34 -7.02 7.76
C ALA A 298 -5.36 -7.76 8.64
N SER A 299 -5.88 -7.11 9.68
CA SER A 299 -6.90 -7.70 10.55
C SER A 299 -8.29 -7.77 9.88
N LEU A 300 -8.67 -6.74 9.13
CA LEU A 300 -10.03 -6.61 8.57
C LEU A 300 -10.12 -6.98 7.08
N GLY A 301 -8.99 -6.95 6.38
CA GLY A 301 -8.91 -7.03 4.93
C GLY A 301 -9.54 -8.28 4.34
N ARG A 302 -9.48 -9.43 5.05
CA ARG A 302 -10.13 -10.68 4.64
C ARG A 302 -11.61 -10.48 4.31
N SER A 303 -12.35 -9.94 5.28
CA SER A 303 -13.80 -9.74 5.18
C SER A 303 -14.18 -8.65 4.18
N LEU A 304 -13.28 -7.70 3.95
CA LEU A 304 -13.52 -6.52 3.10
C LEU A 304 -12.96 -6.67 1.68
N GLY A 305 -12.38 -7.82 1.35
CA GLY A 305 -11.79 -8.07 0.04
C GLY A 305 -10.56 -7.21 -0.26
N MET A 306 -9.79 -6.88 0.78
CA MET A 306 -8.53 -6.16 0.64
C MET A 306 -7.38 -7.05 1.11
N ASN A 307 -6.40 -7.24 0.25
CA ASN A 307 -5.28 -8.14 0.43
C ASN A 307 -3.97 -7.32 0.50
N LEU A 308 -3.03 -7.75 1.34
CA LEU A 308 -1.76 -7.04 1.58
C LEU A 308 -0.61 -7.99 1.29
N VAL A 309 0.29 -7.58 0.41
CA VAL A 309 1.54 -8.28 0.14
C VAL A 309 2.67 -7.36 0.57
N ALA A 310 3.28 -7.66 1.71
CA ALA A 310 4.40 -6.91 2.25
C ALA A 310 5.70 -7.59 1.84
N CYS A 311 6.62 -6.85 1.23
CA CYS A 311 7.87 -7.41 0.72
C CYS A 311 9.07 -6.75 1.40
N THR A 312 10.12 -7.51 1.67
CA THR A 312 11.32 -6.98 2.34
C THR A 312 12.59 -7.76 2.00
N GLN A 313 13.74 -7.08 2.05
CA GLN A 313 15.05 -7.73 2.02
C GLN A 313 15.53 -8.23 3.39
N HIS A 314 14.94 -7.76 4.50
CA HIS A 314 15.39 -8.09 5.86
C HIS A 314 14.20 -8.43 6.78
N PRO A 315 13.64 -9.64 6.72
CA PRO A 315 12.36 -9.96 7.38
C PRO A 315 12.32 -9.85 8.92
N MET A 316 13.48 -9.78 9.59
CA MET A 316 13.56 -9.72 11.05
C MET A 316 13.29 -8.32 11.61
N GLY A 317 12.45 -8.22 12.64
CA GLY A 317 12.19 -6.97 13.39
C GLY A 317 11.31 -5.93 12.66
N GLN A 318 10.94 -6.19 11.41
CA GLN A 318 10.21 -5.22 10.58
C GLN A 318 8.70 -5.36 10.73
N VAL A 319 8.20 -6.59 10.65
CA VAL A 319 6.77 -6.89 10.75
C VAL A 319 6.40 -7.11 12.22
N SER A 320 5.39 -6.38 12.72
CA SER A 320 4.90 -6.54 14.10
C SER A 320 4.31 -7.93 14.32
N ALA A 321 4.32 -8.42 15.56
CA ALA A 321 3.72 -9.72 15.89
C ALA A 321 2.22 -9.76 15.52
N ALA A 322 1.50 -8.65 15.73
CA ALA A 322 0.09 -8.50 15.37
C ALA A 322 -0.13 -8.61 13.85
N MET A 323 0.75 -8.01 13.05
CA MET A 323 0.70 -8.13 11.59
C MET A 323 1.02 -9.57 11.15
N LYS A 324 2.08 -10.18 11.70
CA LYS A 324 2.43 -11.59 11.39
C LYS A 324 1.31 -12.57 11.71
N ALA A 325 0.58 -12.35 12.80
CA ALA A 325 -0.56 -13.19 13.19
C ALA A 325 -1.69 -13.21 12.15
N ASN A 326 -1.79 -12.18 11.31
CA ASN A 326 -2.79 -12.07 10.24
C ASN A 326 -2.22 -12.40 8.84
N ILE A 327 -0.92 -12.68 8.74
CA ILE A 327 -0.25 -13.06 7.49
C ILE A 327 0.07 -14.57 7.55
N ALA A 328 -0.80 -15.39 6.97
CA ALA A 328 -0.61 -16.84 6.93
C ALA A 328 0.44 -17.27 5.90
N VAL A 329 0.56 -16.51 4.80
CA VAL A 329 1.40 -16.90 3.66
C VAL A 329 2.78 -16.25 3.75
N ASN A 330 3.82 -17.08 3.68
CA ASN A 330 5.21 -16.63 3.61
C ASN A 330 5.86 -17.15 2.33
N LEU A 331 6.35 -16.23 1.50
CA LEU A 331 7.20 -16.52 0.34
C LEU A 331 8.62 -16.09 0.70
N CYS A 332 9.55 -17.03 0.74
CA CYS A 332 10.92 -16.73 1.12
C CYS A 332 11.89 -17.21 0.04
N MET A 333 12.47 -16.24 -0.67
CA MET A 333 13.59 -16.47 -1.58
C MET A 333 14.90 -16.47 -0.79
N ARG A 334 16.03 -16.52 -1.50
CA ARG A 334 17.35 -16.50 -0.85
C ARG A 334 17.51 -15.35 0.16
N VAL A 335 17.74 -15.70 1.43
CA VAL A 335 18.03 -14.79 2.55
C VAL A 335 19.50 -14.87 2.99
N ARG A 336 19.95 -13.98 3.87
CA ARG A 336 21.38 -13.90 4.25
C ARG A 336 21.81 -14.95 5.26
N ASP A 337 20.92 -15.34 6.16
CA ASP A 337 21.25 -16.17 7.30
C ASP A 337 20.08 -17.09 7.71
N ASP A 338 20.41 -18.10 8.51
CA ASP A 338 19.47 -19.10 9.01
C ASP A 338 18.33 -18.50 9.83
N LEU A 339 18.61 -17.44 10.60
CA LEU A 339 17.62 -16.82 11.50
C LEU A 339 16.50 -16.15 10.70
N GLN A 340 16.85 -15.49 9.60
CA GLN A 340 15.87 -14.91 8.67
C GLN A 340 14.99 -15.99 8.04
N SER A 341 15.59 -17.11 7.62
CA SER A 341 14.84 -18.24 7.04
C SER A 341 13.90 -18.85 8.07
N ILE A 342 14.38 -19.12 9.28
CA ILE A 342 13.59 -19.72 10.37
C ILE A 342 12.44 -18.79 10.76
N SER A 343 12.68 -17.48 10.83
CA SER A 343 11.63 -16.51 11.15
C SER A 343 10.51 -16.43 10.09
N MET A 344 10.76 -16.85 8.85
CA MET A 344 9.82 -16.78 7.73
C MET A 344 9.13 -18.12 7.47
N LEU A 345 9.88 -19.22 7.57
CA LEU A 345 9.47 -20.56 7.13
C LEU A 345 9.49 -21.62 8.24
N GLY A 346 10.01 -21.29 9.43
CA GLY A 346 10.30 -22.27 10.48
C GLY A 346 11.52 -23.16 10.21
N THR A 347 12.17 -23.03 9.05
CA THR A 347 13.31 -23.86 8.63
C THR A 347 14.46 -23.03 8.07
N LYS A 348 15.63 -23.64 7.85
CA LYS A 348 16.81 -22.99 7.24
C LYS A 348 16.80 -23.01 5.71
N ALA A 349 15.78 -23.58 5.09
CA ALA A 349 15.78 -23.94 3.66
C ALA A 349 16.09 -22.75 2.73
N ALA A 350 15.57 -21.56 3.01
CA ALA A 350 15.79 -20.38 2.18
C ALA A 350 17.20 -19.78 2.33
N ALA A 351 17.87 -19.97 3.47
CA ALA A 351 19.25 -19.53 3.68
C ALA A 351 20.25 -20.41 2.91
N LEU A 352 19.88 -21.66 2.65
CA LEU A 352 20.69 -22.62 1.90
C LEU A 352 20.61 -22.44 0.38
N ILE A 353 19.81 -21.49 -0.12
CA ILE A 353 19.70 -21.23 -1.56
C ILE A 353 21.01 -20.59 -2.07
N PRO A 354 21.69 -21.17 -3.09
CA PRO A 354 22.88 -20.59 -3.69
C PRO A 354 22.60 -19.26 -4.38
N SER A 355 23.58 -18.36 -4.36
CA SER A 355 23.53 -17.11 -5.13
C SER A 355 23.43 -17.32 -6.63
N THR A 356 23.87 -18.47 -7.14
CA THR A 356 23.79 -18.87 -8.56
C THR A 356 22.40 -19.33 -8.99
N SER A 357 21.44 -19.45 -8.07
CA SER A 357 20.08 -19.94 -8.33
C SER A 357 19.01 -18.87 -8.04
N PRO A 358 19.05 -17.69 -8.70
CA PRO A 358 18.00 -16.69 -8.55
C PRO A 358 16.66 -17.24 -9.04
N GLY A 359 15.57 -16.76 -8.43
CA GLY A 359 14.21 -17.21 -8.74
C GLY A 359 13.75 -18.43 -7.96
N VAL A 360 14.65 -19.16 -7.29
CA VAL A 360 14.28 -20.23 -6.36
C VAL A 360 13.80 -19.62 -5.04
N GLY A 361 12.71 -20.15 -4.51
CA GLY A 361 12.18 -19.80 -3.21
C GLY A 361 11.34 -20.92 -2.63
N TYR A 362 10.88 -20.70 -1.40
CA TYR A 362 9.94 -21.59 -0.73
C TYR A 362 8.67 -20.82 -0.40
N ARG A 363 7.54 -21.51 -0.53
CA ARG A 363 6.21 -21.08 -0.11
C ARG A 363 5.85 -21.83 1.16
N HIS A 364 5.40 -21.11 2.17
CA HIS A 364 4.80 -21.67 3.38
C HIS A 364 3.42 -21.05 3.56
N ASP A 365 2.36 -21.85 3.48
CA ASP A 365 0.96 -21.40 3.61
C ASP A 365 0.34 -21.63 4.99
N GLY A 366 1.14 -22.11 5.94
CA GLY A 366 0.69 -22.46 7.30
C GLY A 366 0.75 -23.96 7.54
N ASP A 367 0.55 -24.76 6.49
CA ASP A 367 0.48 -26.22 6.57
C ASP A 367 1.64 -26.88 5.83
N ALA A 368 1.96 -26.42 4.62
CA ALA A 368 2.95 -27.04 3.73
C ALA A 368 4.09 -26.08 3.39
N LEU A 369 5.30 -26.64 3.32
CA LEU A 369 6.49 -25.97 2.79
C LEU A 369 6.82 -26.53 1.41
N GLU A 370 6.70 -25.71 0.38
CA GLU A 370 6.92 -26.12 -1.02
C GLU A 370 8.01 -25.28 -1.68
N ALA A 371 8.97 -25.94 -2.32
CA ALA A 371 9.95 -25.27 -3.16
C ALA A 371 9.33 -24.88 -4.50
N PHE A 372 9.68 -23.71 -5.01
CA PHE A 372 9.32 -23.27 -6.35
C PHE A 372 10.46 -22.51 -7.02
N ARG A 373 10.42 -22.47 -8.34
CA ARG A 373 11.29 -21.64 -9.18
C ARG A 373 10.46 -20.74 -10.05
N CYS A 374 10.69 -19.43 -9.95
CA CYS A 374 10.05 -18.43 -10.77
C CYS A 374 10.22 -18.75 -12.27
N ALA A 375 9.25 -18.33 -13.07
CA ALA A 375 9.41 -18.37 -14.52
C ALA A 375 10.59 -17.48 -14.95
N ARG A 376 11.13 -17.74 -16.14
CA ARG A 376 12.22 -16.94 -16.69
C ARG A 376 11.81 -15.45 -16.75
N PRO A 377 12.69 -14.53 -16.37
CA PRO A 377 12.42 -13.10 -16.51
C PRO A 377 12.09 -12.77 -17.96
N GLN A 378 11.06 -11.97 -18.17
CA GLN A 378 10.66 -11.44 -19.47
C GLN A 378 10.25 -9.98 -19.32
N ASP A 379 10.18 -9.28 -20.44
CA ASP A 379 9.63 -7.94 -20.47
C ASP A 379 8.12 -7.96 -20.13
N ALA A 380 7.69 -7.03 -19.28
CA ALA A 380 6.30 -6.89 -18.87
C ALA A 380 5.43 -6.25 -19.97
N LEU A 381 6.02 -5.55 -20.95
CA LEU A 381 5.24 -4.82 -21.97
C LEU A 381 4.32 -5.72 -22.79
N GLY A 382 4.76 -6.92 -23.16
CA GLY A 382 3.94 -7.87 -23.94
C GLY A 382 2.66 -8.29 -23.19
N PRO A 383 2.78 -8.87 -21.97
CA PRO A 383 1.63 -9.19 -21.14
C PRO A 383 0.73 -7.99 -20.82
N VAL A 384 1.32 -6.83 -20.49
CA VAL A 384 0.56 -5.62 -20.19
C VAL A 384 -0.27 -5.18 -21.39
N ARG A 385 0.32 -5.14 -22.60
CA ARG A 385 -0.41 -4.84 -23.83
C ARG A 385 -1.56 -5.81 -24.08
N ALA A 386 -1.32 -7.12 -23.90
CA ALA A 386 -2.36 -8.12 -24.07
C ALA A 386 -3.54 -7.91 -23.10
N VAL A 387 -3.27 -7.55 -21.85
CA VAL A 387 -4.28 -7.21 -20.85
C VAL A 387 -5.01 -5.91 -21.20
N SER A 388 -4.30 -4.87 -21.65
CA SER A 388 -4.92 -3.61 -22.10
C SER A 388 -5.82 -3.80 -23.32
N ASP A 389 -5.41 -4.62 -24.28
CA ASP A 389 -6.21 -4.93 -25.47
C ASP A 389 -7.44 -5.77 -25.12
N ALA A 390 -7.32 -6.72 -24.18
CA ALA A 390 -8.46 -7.44 -23.63
C ALA A 390 -9.45 -6.52 -22.91
N ALA A 391 -8.96 -5.53 -22.15
CA ALA A 391 -9.79 -4.50 -21.51
C ALA A 391 -10.57 -3.67 -22.54
N ARG A 392 -9.90 -3.20 -23.59
CA ARG A 392 -10.54 -2.47 -24.70
C ARG A 392 -11.60 -3.32 -25.39
N PHE A 393 -11.28 -4.58 -25.71
CA PHE A 393 -12.22 -5.51 -26.34
C PHE A 393 -13.46 -5.76 -25.48
N CYS A 394 -13.26 -5.96 -24.16
CA CYS A 394 -14.36 -6.17 -23.22
C CYS A 394 -15.12 -4.89 -22.85
N GLY A 395 -14.74 -3.73 -23.38
CA GLY A 395 -15.33 -2.44 -23.00
C GLY A 395 -15.11 -2.05 -21.54
N VAL A 396 -14.07 -2.60 -20.89
CA VAL A 396 -13.74 -2.27 -19.50
C VAL A 396 -13.22 -0.85 -19.45
N ARG A 397 -13.89 -0.02 -18.65
CA ARG A 397 -13.39 1.32 -18.34
C ARG A 397 -12.25 1.19 -17.33
N PRO A 398 -11.13 1.90 -17.50
CA PRO A 398 -10.12 2.00 -16.46
C PRO A 398 -10.78 2.44 -15.15
N ALA A 399 -10.47 1.75 -14.06
CA ALA A 399 -10.96 2.14 -12.75
C ALA A 399 -10.43 3.54 -12.39
N GLU A 400 -11.24 4.32 -11.69
CA GLU A 400 -10.76 5.59 -11.15
C GLU A 400 -9.57 5.33 -10.22
N PRO A 401 -8.51 6.16 -10.30
CA PRO A 401 -7.42 6.08 -9.34
C PRO A 401 -7.96 6.20 -7.92
N LEU A 402 -7.45 5.35 -7.03
CA LEU A 402 -7.74 5.37 -5.60
C LEU A 402 -7.20 6.66 -4.95
N PHE A 403 -6.06 7.13 -5.46
CA PHE A 403 -5.44 8.40 -5.11
C PHE A 403 -4.82 9.04 -6.35
N SER A 404 -4.63 10.35 -6.30
CA SER A 404 -3.91 11.11 -7.33
C SER A 404 -2.47 11.37 -6.92
N GLU A 405 -1.65 11.88 -7.83
CA GLU A 405 -0.45 12.60 -7.44
C GLU A 405 -0.83 13.87 -6.65
N PRO A 406 0.10 14.43 -5.83
CA PRO A 406 -0.08 15.73 -5.20
C PRO A 406 -0.37 16.84 -6.22
N LEU A 407 -0.89 17.98 -5.76
CA LEU A 407 -1.10 19.11 -6.66
C LEU A 407 0.20 19.49 -7.38
N PRO A 408 0.22 19.50 -8.73
CA PRO A 408 1.41 19.89 -9.47
C PRO A 408 1.72 21.37 -9.23
N GLU A 409 2.96 21.77 -9.55
CA GLU A 409 3.35 23.18 -9.52
C GLU A 409 2.63 24.00 -10.60
N TYR A 410 2.32 23.36 -11.73
CA TYR A 410 1.63 23.98 -12.86
C TYR A 410 0.51 23.06 -13.36
N LEU A 411 -0.68 23.64 -13.53
CA LEU A 411 -1.79 22.98 -14.22
C LEU A 411 -1.97 23.60 -15.60
N SER A 412 -1.87 22.77 -16.63
CA SER A 412 -2.14 23.16 -18.01
C SER A 412 -3.59 23.62 -18.18
N GLY A 413 -3.80 24.64 -19.02
CA GLY A 413 -5.13 25.08 -19.47
C GLY A 413 -5.99 24.00 -20.15
N SER A 414 -5.42 22.85 -20.53
CA SER A 414 -6.18 21.70 -21.05
C SER A 414 -7.13 21.06 -20.03
N HIS A 415 -6.87 21.25 -18.73
CA HIS A 415 -7.79 20.86 -17.66
C HIS A 415 -8.90 21.89 -17.42
N ALA A 416 -8.80 23.04 -18.07
CA ALA A 416 -9.73 24.13 -17.91
C ALA A 416 -10.80 24.05 -19.01
N ALA A 417 -12.05 23.99 -18.58
CA ALA A 417 -13.21 23.97 -19.45
C ALA A 417 -14.26 24.93 -18.88
N ALA A 418 -15.03 25.57 -19.76
CA ALA A 418 -16.21 26.32 -19.37
C ALA A 418 -17.40 25.85 -20.19
N ASP A 419 -18.56 25.85 -19.56
CA ASP A 419 -19.84 25.64 -20.21
C ASP A 419 -20.83 26.73 -19.77
N GLY A 420 -22.11 26.60 -20.15
CA GLY A 420 -23.14 27.56 -19.76
C GLY A 420 -23.45 27.61 -18.26
N SER A 421 -22.90 26.71 -17.45
CA SER A 421 -23.19 26.56 -16.03
C SER A 421 -22.00 26.88 -15.12
N GLY A 422 -20.76 26.79 -15.60
CA GLY A 422 -19.58 27.15 -14.84
C GLY A 422 -18.27 27.03 -15.62
N ALA A 423 -17.16 27.37 -14.95
CA ALA A 423 -15.81 27.20 -15.48
C ALA A 423 -14.87 26.56 -14.47
N ILE A 424 -14.11 25.56 -14.92
CA ILE A 424 -12.98 24.98 -14.18
C ILE A 424 -11.81 25.96 -14.23
N VAL A 425 -11.37 26.39 -13.05
CA VAL A 425 -10.29 27.36 -12.85
C VAL A 425 -9.02 26.74 -12.27
N GLY A 426 -9.08 25.46 -11.87
CA GLY A 426 -7.97 24.75 -11.27
C GLY A 426 -8.37 23.36 -10.77
N ALA A 427 -7.54 22.80 -9.89
CA ALA A 427 -7.85 21.58 -9.15
C ALA A 427 -7.61 21.80 -7.66
N TRP A 428 -8.55 21.35 -6.82
CA TRP A 428 -8.41 21.33 -5.38
C TRP A 428 -8.08 19.93 -4.88
N ASP A 429 -7.49 19.87 -3.69
CA ASP A 429 -6.90 18.65 -3.15
C ASP A 429 -7.49 18.31 -1.78
N ASP A 430 -8.16 17.16 -1.71
CA ASP A 430 -8.74 16.65 -0.46
C ASP A 430 -7.73 15.86 0.39
N GLY A 431 -6.47 15.76 -0.06
CA GLY A 431 -5.41 14.98 0.58
C GLY A 431 -5.35 13.52 0.14
N VAL A 432 -6.26 13.09 -0.76
CA VAL A 432 -6.33 11.75 -1.37
C VAL A 432 -6.40 11.86 -2.89
N ARG A 433 -7.28 12.69 -3.43
CA ARG A 433 -7.50 12.94 -4.86
C ARG A 433 -7.55 14.43 -5.17
N LEU A 434 -7.18 14.74 -6.41
CA LEU A 434 -7.45 16.03 -7.01
C LEU A 434 -8.87 16.05 -7.57
N HIS A 435 -9.55 17.17 -7.39
CA HIS A 435 -10.90 17.40 -7.85
C HIS A 435 -10.94 18.72 -8.65
N PRO A 436 -11.76 18.83 -9.70
CA PRO A 436 -11.91 20.09 -10.42
C PRO A 436 -12.37 21.20 -9.47
N CYS A 437 -11.67 22.34 -9.50
CA CYS A 437 -12.10 23.58 -8.85
C CYS A 437 -12.86 24.40 -9.87
N ALA A 438 -14.18 24.53 -9.71
CA ALA A 438 -15.04 25.24 -10.63
C ALA A 438 -15.74 26.44 -9.98
N ILE A 439 -15.92 27.50 -10.77
CA ILE A 439 -16.78 28.65 -10.45
C ILE A 439 -18.10 28.45 -11.19
N GLY A 440 -19.21 28.42 -10.45
CA GLY A 440 -20.56 28.35 -11.01
C GLY A 440 -21.05 29.71 -11.53
N PHE A 441 -21.90 29.68 -12.55
CA PHE A 441 -22.56 30.84 -13.17
C PHE A 441 -24.06 30.90 -12.84
N ASP A 442 -24.40 30.48 -11.62
CA ASP A 442 -25.74 30.41 -11.04
C ASP A 442 -26.07 31.62 -10.15
N GLY A 443 -25.25 32.67 -10.21
CA GLY A 443 -25.35 33.86 -9.37
C GLY A 443 -24.38 33.85 -8.18
N GLY A 444 -24.28 34.99 -7.50
CA GLY A 444 -23.45 35.15 -6.30
C GLY A 444 -22.05 35.70 -6.57
N CYS A 445 -21.26 35.80 -5.51
CA CYS A 445 -20.02 36.57 -5.51
C CYS A 445 -18.79 35.70 -5.22
N VAL A 446 -17.77 35.80 -6.07
CA VAL A 446 -16.46 35.15 -5.90
C VAL A 446 -15.39 36.20 -5.70
N ALA A 447 -14.72 36.17 -4.56
CA ALA A 447 -13.64 37.11 -4.25
C ALA A 447 -12.28 36.44 -4.44
N VAL A 448 -11.42 37.03 -5.26
CA VAL A 448 -10.03 36.61 -5.48
C VAL A 448 -9.11 37.52 -4.68
N ILE A 449 -8.53 37.03 -3.60
CA ILE A 449 -7.83 37.84 -2.61
C ILE A 449 -6.35 37.51 -2.63
N GLY A 450 -5.48 38.50 -2.75
CA GLY A 450 -4.03 38.27 -2.61
C GLY A 450 -3.20 39.50 -2.87
N GLY A 451 -1.93 39.48 -2.44
CA GLY A 451 -1.00 40.58 -2.64
C GLY A 451 -0.63 40.82 -4.11
N ALA A 452 0.27 41.79 -4.33
CA ALA A 452 0.80 42.08 -5.66
C ALA A 452 1.52 40.86 -6.26
N LYS A 453 1.38 40.65 -7.58
CA LYS A 453 2.07 39.60 -8.35
C LYS A 453 1.78 38.15 -7.90
N ARG A 454 0.58 37.89 -7.39
CA ARG A 454 0.16 36.54 -6.95
C ARG A 454 -0.72 35.78 -7.94
N GLY A 455 -1.06 36.36 -9.09
CA GLY A 455 -1.83 35.69 -10.14
C GLY A 455 -3.32 36.03 -10.19
N LYS A 456 -3.78 37.07 -9.47
CA LYS A 456 -5.17 37.57 -9.54
C LYS A 456 -5.60 37.87 -10.98
N SER A 457 -4.85 38.75 -11.65
CA SER A 457 -5.08 39.13 -13.05
C SER A 457 -4.97 37.96 -14.01
N THR A 458 -4.07 37.01 -13.74
CA THR A 458 -3.96 35.78 -14.55
C THR A 458 -5.22 34.94 -14.46
N LEU A 459 -5.76 34.74 -13.25
CA LEU A 459 -7.00 34.00 -13.04
C LEU A 459 -8.18 34.69 -13.75
N ILE A 460 -8.33 36.00 -13.58
CA ILE A 460 -9.44 36.76 -14.18
C ILE A 460 -9.34 36.80 -15.70
N ALA A 461 -8.16 37.05 -16.25
CA ALA A 461 -7.95 37.02 -17.70
C ALA A 461 -8.18 35.62 -18.29
N GLY A 462 -7.73 34.56 -17.61
CA GLY A 462 -8.00 33.19 -18.01
C GLY A 462 -9.48 32.85 -17.97
N LEU A 463 -10.22 33.30 -16.95
CA LEU A 463 -11.67 33.11 -16.88
C LEU A 463 -12.39 33.85 -18.02
N ALA A 464 -12.01 35.10 -18.31
CA ALA A 464 -12.56 35.86 -19.44
C ALA A 464 -12.36 35.13 -20.78
N ALA A 465 -11.16 34.60 -21.03
CA ALA A 465 -10.86 33.84 -22.24
C ALA A 465 -11.75 32.59 -22.38
N ARG A 466 -12.04 31.90 -21.27
CA ARG A 466 -12.90 30.71 -21.25
C ARG A 466 -14.37 31.03 -21.47
N LEU A 467 -14.86 32.10 -20.85
CA LEU A 467 -16.22 32.61 -21.07
C LEU A 467 -16.43 32.97 -22.54
N ALA A 468 -15.45 33.65 -23.16
CA ALA A 468 -15.48 33.97 -24.58
C ALA A 468 -15.52 32.72 -25.46
N GLN A 469 -14.71 31.69 -25.15
CA GLN A 469 -14.72 30.42 -25.89
C GLN A 469 -16.04 29.65 -25.75
N ALA A 470 -16.65 29.68 -24.57
CA ALA A 470 -17.92 29.03 -24.29
C ALA A 470 -19.15 29.85 -24.76
N GLY A 471 -18.95 31.08 -25.25
CA GLY A 471 -20.03 31.98 -25.66
C GLY A 471 -20.91 32.45 -24.50
N VAL A 472 -20.39 32.48 -23.27
CA VAL A 472 -21.11 32.96 -22.09
C VAL A 472 -21.02 34.49 -22.05
N PRO A 473 -22.14 35.24 -22.03
CA PRO A 473 -22.09 36.70 -21.97
C PRO A 473 -21.45 37.20 -20.68
N TYR A 474 -20.41 38.02 -20.80
CA TYR A 474 -19.68 38.57 -19.66
C TYR A 474 -19.28 40.03 -19.86
N ALA A 475 -19.08 40.74 -18.76
CA ALA A 475 -18.55 42.10 -18.72
C ALA A 475 -17.25 42.15 -17.92
N THR A 476 -16.37 43.11 -18.25
CA THR A 476 -15.06 43.30 -17.57
C THR A 476 -15.03 44.50 -16.63
N ALA A 477 -16.14 45.22 -16.52
CA ALA A 477 -16.33 46.32 -15.59
C ALA A 477 -17.82 46.40 -15.19
N PRO A 478 -18.15 46.86 -13.96
CA PRO A 478 -19.52 46.95 -13.48
C PRO A 478 -20.47 47.73 -14.41
N GLU A 479 -20.00 48.86 -14.94
CA GLU A 479 -20.75 49.77 -15.82
C GLU A 479 -21.02 49.19 -17.22
N GLN A 480 -20.33 48.12 -17.60
CA GLN A 480 -20.52 47.44 -18.89
C GLN A 480 -21.62 46.35 -18.81
N ALA A 481 -22.08 46.00 -17.61
CA ALA A 481 -23.07 44.96 -17.43
C ALA A 481 -24.45 45.40 -17.94
N ASP A 482 -25.07 44.54 -18.75
CA ASP A 482 -26.41 44.71 -19.30
C ASP A 482 -27.34 43.53 -18.92
N ALA A 483 -28.58 43.55 -19.42
CA ALA A 483 -29.56 42.51 -19.11
C ALA A 483 -29.20 41.11 -19.66
N SER A 484 -28.24 41.00 -20.58
CA SER A 484 -27.76 39.73 -21.13
C SER A 484 -26.55 39.18 -20.38
N THR A 485 -25.87 40.02 -19.60
CA THR A 485 -24.64 39.69 -18.89
C THR A 485 -24.91 38.66 -17.79
N ARG A 486 -24.18 37.54 -17.83
CA ARG A 486 -24.28 36.49 -16.81
C ARG A 486 -23.13 36.51 -15.82
N VAL A 487 -21.96 36.99 -16.25
CA VAL A 487 -20.76 37.03 -15.43
C VAL A 487 -20.12 38.41 -15.51
N VAL A 488 -19.76 39.00 -14.37
CA VAL A 488 -19.00 40.26 -14.32
C VAL A 488 -17.65 39.98 -13.70
N LEU A 489 -16.59 40.34 -14.41
CA LEU A 489 -15.20 40.15 -14.00
C LEU A 489 -14.58 41.50 -13.66
N VAL A 490 -14.01 41.66 -12.46
CA VAL A 490 -13.40 42.93 -12.01
C VAL A 490 -11.99 42.65 -11.48
N ASP A 491 -10.96 43.03 -12.23
CA ASP A 491 -9.57 42.68 -11.87
C ASP A 491 -8.97 43.51 -10.72
N ASP A 492 -9.44 44.73 -10.52
CA ASP A 492 -9.06 45.55 -9.38
C ASP A 492 -10.32 46.21 -8.79
N ALA A 493 -10.83 45.61 -7.72
CA ALA A 493 -11.99 46.11 -7.00
C ALA A 493 -11.62 46.83 -5.70
N ASP A 494 -10.34 47.16 -5.47
CA ASP A 494 -9.91 47.72 -4.18
C ASP A 494 -10.57 49.08 -3.86
N GLU A 495 -10.71 49.96 -4.85
CA GLU A 495 -11.41 51.24 -4.71
C GLU A 495 -12.94 51.08 -4.73
N LEU A 496 -13.45 50.12 -5.51
CA LEU A 496 -14.89 49.84 -5.61
C LEU A 496 -15.44 49.23 -4.32
N ALA A 497 -14.64 48.43 -3.62
CA ALA A 497 -15.00 47.80 -2.36
C ALA A 497 -14.75 48.68 -1.13
N ASP A 498 -14.06 49.82 -1.28
CA ASP A 498 -13.80 50.75 -0.17
C ASP A 498 -15.07 51.53 0.22
N PRO A 499 -15.59 51.35 1.45
CA PRO A 499 -16.79 52.07 1.90
C PRO A 499 -16.63 53.60 1.95
N LEU A 500 -15.39 54.09 2.00
CA LEU A 500 -15.06 55.51 2.01
C LEU A 500 -14.53 56.00 0.65
N GLY A 501 -14.43 55.11 -0.34
CA GLY A 501 -13.97 55.41 -1.68
C GLY A 501 -14.95 56.29 -2.46
N GLY A 502 -14.40 57.12 -3.34
CA GLY A 502 -15.14 58.06 -4.20
C GLY A 502 -15.42 57.58 -5.62
N ASP A 503 -15.11 56.32 -5.96
CA ASP A 503 -15.30 55.81 -7.32
C ASP A 503 -16.80 55.81 -7.70
N PRO A 504 -17.21 56.53 -8.74
CA PRO A 504 -18.62 56.60 -9.16
C PRO A 504 -19.20 55.24 -9.56
N ARG A 505 -18.37 54.29 -10.01
CA ARG A 505 -18.79 52.94 -10.43
C ARG A 505 -19.14 52.02 -9.26
N ARG A 506 -18.83 52.43 -8.02
CA ARG A 506 -19.14 51.65 -6.82
C ARG A 506 -20.63 51.32 -6.69
N LYS A 507 -21.53 52.24 -7.07
CA LYS A 507 -22.97 52.00 -7.01
C LYS A 507 -23.39 50.84 -7.92
N ASP A 508 -22.80 50.75 -9.11
CA ASP A 508 -23.05 49.65 -10.03
C ASP A 508 -22.48 48.34 -9.48
N PHE A 509 -21.29 48.39 -8.90
CA PHE A 509 -20.68 47.24 -8.25
C PHE A 509 -21.54 46.72 -7.08
N GLU A 510 -21.97 47.58 -6.16
CA GLU A 510 -22.83 47.19 -5.03
C GLU A 510 -24.19 46.62 -5.49
N ARG A 511 -24.76 47.18 -6.57
CA ARG A 511 -25.98 46.66 -7.21
C ARG A 511 -25.77 45.25 -7.75
N LEU A 512 -24.68 45.01 -8.47
CA LEU A 512 -24.34 43.69 -9.00
C LEU A 512 -24.05 42.67 -7.91
N LEU A 513 -23.36 43.05 -6.83
CA LEU A 513 -23.13 42.17 -5.68
C LEU A 513 -24.43 41.80 -4.95
N ALA A 514 -25.49 42.60 -5.08
CA ALA A 514 -26.82 42.30 -4.55
C ALA A 514 -27.71 41.53 -5.54
N ASP A 515 -27.31 41.44 -6.80
CA ASP A 515 -28.06 40.77 -7.85
C ASP A 515 -27.75 39.26 -7.85
N GLY A 516 -28.75 38.46 -7.48
CA GLY A 516 -28.62 37.00 -7.46
C GLY A 516 -28.65 36.35 -8.85
N SER A 517 -28.90 37.10 -9.92
CA SER A 517 -28.97 36.56 -11.30
C SER A 517 -27.64 36.61 -12.05
N VAL A 518 -26.66 37.37 -11.53
CA VAL A 518 -25.33 37.55 -12.13
C VAL A 518 -24.27 37.01 -11.19
N THR A 519 -23.28 36.32 -11.74
CA THR A 519 -22.09 35.92 -10.99
C THR A 519 -21.03 37.02 -11.08
N VAL A 520 -20.63 37.58 -9.93
CA VAL A 520 -19.59 38.62 -9.87
C VAL A 520 -18.29 38.02 -9.35
N VAL A 521 -17.24 38.03 -10.18
CA VAL A 521 -15.89 37.60 -9.80
C VAL A 521 -15.01 38.84 -9.74
N PHE A 522 -14.44 39.12 -8.57
CA PHE A 522 -13.65 40.34 -8.37
C PHE A 522 -12.39 40.11 -7.56
N ALA A 523 -11.34 40.86 -7.87
CA ALA A 523 -10.05 40.74 -7.22
C ALA A 523 -9.78 41.88 -6.22
N LEU A 524 -9.18 41.53 -5.09
CA LEU A 524 -8.82 42.43 -4.00
C LEU A 524 -7.38 42.19 -3.55
N SER A 525 -6.70 43.25 -3.10
CA SER A 525 -5.39 43.15 -2.45
C SER A 525 -5.46 42.57 -1.03
N SER A 526 -6.61 42.73 -0.35
CA SER A 526 -6.79 42.32 1.04
C SER A 526 -8.23 41.94 1.36
N ALA A 527 -8.40 40.90 2.19
CA ALA A 527 -9.70 40.51 2.73
C ALA A 527 -10.33 41.59 3.62
N ARG A 528 -9.55 42.58 4.12
CA ARG A 528 -10.11 43.70 4.90
C ARG A 528 -11.02 44.62 4.08
N ARG A 529 -10.84 44.63 2.76
CA ARG A 529 -11.70 45.36 1.83
C ARG A 529 -12.98 44.58 1.49
N LEU A 530 -13.06 43.31 1.90
CA LEU A 530 -14.28 42.53 1.82
C LEU A 530 -15.24 43.11 2.87
N GLY A 531 -16.22 43.91 2.44
CA GLY A 531 -17.23 44.48 3.32
C GLY A 531 -18.11 43.40 3.95
N ASP A 532 -19.28 43.17 3.37
CA ASP A 532 -20.19 42.11 3.84
C ASP A 532 -19.76 40.74 3.31
N ALA A 533 -18.92 40.05 4.07
CA ALA A 533 -18.42 38.72 3.75
C ALA A 533 -19.53 37.66 3.57
N SER A 534 -20.75 37.90 4.08
CA SER A 534 -21.86 36.95 3.95
C SER A 534 -22.37 36.81 2.50
N ARG A 535 -22.08 37.78 1.65
CA ARG A 535 -22.48 37.79 0.22
C ARG A 535 -21.55 36.97 -0.66
N VAL A 536 -20.34 36.68 -0.18
CA VAL A 536 -19.30 35.99 -0.94
C VAL A 536 -19.47 34.49 -0.76
N THR A 537 -19.89 33.80 -1.82
CA THR A 537 -20.14 32.36 -1.82
C THR A 537 -18.85 31.56 -1.89
N MET A 538 -17.79 32.14 -2.47
CA MET A 538 -16.46 31.54 -2.61
C MET A 538 -15.36 32.59 -2.47
N ARG A 539 -14.31 32.28 -1.68
CA ARG A 539 -13.09 33.09 -1.59
C ARG A 539 -11.92 32.28 -2.12
N ILE A 540 -11.19 32.83 -3.09
CA ILE A 540 -9.95 32.26 -3.62
C ILE A 540 -8.80 33.09 -3.07
N VAL A 541 -8.13 32.59 -2.04
CA VAL A 541 -7.02 33.30 -1.38
C VAL A 541 -5.72 32.84 -2.01
N LEU A 542 -4.95 33.77 -2.57
CA LEU A 542 -3.62 33.55 -3.16
C LEU A 542 -2.55 33.92 -2.12
N PRO A 543 -1.95 32.92 -1.44
CA PRO A 543 -1.06 33.16 -0.33
C PRO A 543 0.22 33.89 -0.75
N SER A 544 0.76 34.64 0.19
CA SER A 544 2.04 35.31 0.09
C SER A 544 3.20 34.40 0.48
N GLY A 545 2.94 33.37 1.29
CA GLY A 545 3.95 32.55 1.95
C GLY A 545 4.50 33.17 3.24
N ASP A 546 3.91 34.29 3.69
CA ASP A 546 4.00 34.76 5.07
C ASP A 546 2.71 34.34 5.81
N ARG A 547 2.85 33.45 6.79
CA ARG A 547 1.71 32.86 7.50
C ARG A 547 0.79 33.91 8.13
N THR A 548 1.36 34.99 8.67
CA THR A 548 0.56 36.04 9.33
C THR A 548 -0.28 36.81 8.31
N ALA A 549 0.34 37.24 7.20
CA ALA A 549 -0.38 37.88 6.11
C ALA A 549 -1.46 36.97 5.50
N ASP A 550 -1.19 35.67 5.37
CA ASP A 550 -2.09 34.71 4.74
C ASP A 550 -3.32 34.41 5.60
N LEU A 551 -3.14 34.30 6.92
CA LEU A 551 -4.26 34.23 7.88
C LEU A 551 -5.12 35.50 7.81
N LEU A 552 -4.49 36.69 7.73
CA LEU A 552 -5.20 37.96 7.59
C LEU A 552 -5.92 38.10 6.23
N ALA A 553 -5.42 37.43 5.19
CA ALA A 553 -6.06 37.33 3.89
C ALA A 553 -7.24 36.34 3.87
N GLY A 554 -7.49 35.63 4.99
CA GLY A 554 -8.64 34.76 5.17
C GLY A 554 -8.40 33.30 4.80
N ALA A 555 -7.15 32.87 4.61
CA ALA A 555 -6.78 31.46 4.48
C ALA A 555 -6.69 30.81 5.87
N PRO A 556 -7.49 29.77 6.18
CA PRO A 556 -7.40 29.07 7.47
C PRO A 556 -6.05 28.39 7.71
N ALA A 557 -5.64 28.31 8.98
CA ALA A 557 -4.33 27.74 9.36
C ALA A 557 -4.17 26.28 8.89
N ASP A 558 -5.21 25.47 9.03
CA ASP A 558 -5.24 24.06 8.63
C ASP A 558 -5.10 23.90 7.11
N ALA A 559 -5.72 24.78 6.33
CA ALA A 559 -5.61 24.77 4.87
C ALA A 559 -4.21 25.17 4.40
N LEU A 560 -3.58 26.14 5.09
CA LEU A 560 -2.18 26.52 4.83
C LEU A 560 -1.19 25.41 5.20
N ASP A 561 -1.43 24.71 6.32
CA ASP A 561 -0.62 23.56 6.73
C ASP A 561 -0.73 22.42 5.70
N ARG A 562 -1.94 22.14 5.19
CA ARG A 562 -2.15 21.16 4.13
C ARG A 562 -1.55 21.57 2.78
N ALA A 563 -1.53 22.87 2.47
CA ALA A 563 -0.94 23.37 1.24
C ALA A 563 0.59 23.25 1.20
N GLY A 564 1.24 23.04 2.35
CA GLY A 564 2.69 22.96 2.49
C GLY A 564 3.36 24.34 2.55
N GLY A 565 4.17 24.57 3.58
CA GLY A 565 4.74 25.89 3.91
C GLY A 565 5.37 26.61 2.72
N ASP A 566 6.35 25.99 2.05
CA ASP A 566 7.00 26.59 0.87
C ASP A 566 6.12 26.54 -0.39
N ALA A 567 5.21 25.57 -0.47
CA ALA A 567 4.32 25.39 -1.62
C ALA A 567 3.29 26.53 -1.76
N THR A 568 3.00 27.26 -0.69
CA THR A 568 2.22 28.51 -0.73
C THR A 568 2.85 29.61 -1.61
N ARG A 569 4.15 29.50 -1.92
CA ARG A 569 4.85 30.43 -2.82
C ARG A 569 4.78 30.05 -4.29
N ILE A 570 4.31 28.85 -4.61
CA ILE A 570 4.15 28.39 -5.99
C ILE A 570 3.13 29.31 -6.69
N PRO A 571 3.45 29.88 -7.87
CA PRO A 571 2.51 30.68 -8.63
C PRO A 571 1.20 29.92 -8.92
N GLY A 572 0.06 30.54 -8.66
CA GLY A 572 -1.25 29.91 -8.84
C GLY A 572 -1.67 28.96 -7.71
N ARG A 573 -0.82 28.71 -6.70
CA ARG A 573 -1.25 28.06 -5.47
C ARG A 573 -2.24 28.98 -4.75
N ALA A 574 -3.40 28.43 -4.44
CA ALA A 574 -4.48 29.13 -3.75
C ALA A 574 -5.04 28.28 -2.60
N VAL A 575 -5.79 28.91 -1.72
CA VAL A 575 -6.71 28.26 -0.79
C VAL A 575 -8.11 28.71 -1.17
N VAL A 576 -8.98 27.77 -1.52
CA VAL A 576 -10.38 28.07 -1.82
C VAL A 576 -11.21 27.81 -0.59
N VAL A 577 -11.91 28.85 -0.12
CA VAL A 577 -12.81 28.79 1.01
C VAL A 577 -14.25 28.93 0.52
N ALA A 578 -15.01 27.84 0.59
CA ALA A 578 -16.40 27.77 0.17
C ALA A 578 -17.17 26.71 0.97
N ARG A 579 -18.46 26.96 1.23
CA ARG A 579 -19.38 25.98 1.86
C ARG A 579 -18.84 25.32 3.14
N GLY A 580 -18.15 26.11 3.99
CA GLY A 580 -17.57 25.63 5.25
C GLY A 580 -16.31 24.76 5.11
N ARG A 581 -15.72 24.69 3.90
CA ARG A 581 -14.45 24.02 3.63
C ARG A 581 -13.41 25.03 3.16
N ALA A 582 -12.15 24.69 3.38
CA ALA A 582 -11.00 25.46 2.92
C ALA A 582 -9.95 24.48 2.40
N ASP A 583 -9.75 24.41 1.09
CA ASP A 583 -8.89 23.38 0.50
C ASP A 583 -7.78 24.00 -0.36
N PRO A 584 -6.57 23.41 -0.35
CA PRO A 584 -5.50 23.82 -1.25
C PRO A 584 -5.91 23.60 -2.70
N VAL A 585 -5.59 24.57 -3.55
CA VAL A 585 -5.91 24.56 -4.98
C VAL A 585 -4.67 24.95 -5.77
N GLN A 586 -4.47 24.32 -6.92
CA GLN A 586 -3.62 24.87 -7.97
C GLN A 586 -4.53 25.46 -9.04
N LEU A 587 -4.31 26.72 -9.40
CA LEU A 587 -5.02 27.37 -10.50
C LEU A 587 -4.32 27.09 -11.84
N CYS A 588 -5.09 27.09 -12.93
CA CYS A 588 -4.56 26.92 -14.28
C CYS A 588 -3.69 28.11 -14.70
N ASP A 589 -2.63 27.86 -15.46
CA ASP A 589 -1.63 28.89 -15.80
C ASP A 589 -2.11 29.89 -16.88
N ARG A 590 -3.00 29.47 -17.81
CA ARG A 590 -3.72 30.30 -18.79
C ARG A 590 -5.07 29.70 -19.15
#